data_AF-A0AA92C3X9-F1
#
_entry.id   AF-A0AA92C3X9-F1
#
_cell.length_a   1.000
_cell.length_b   1.000
_cell.length_c   1.000
_cell.angle_alpha   90.00
_cell.angle_beta   90.00
_cell.angle_gamma   90.00
#
_symmetry.space_group_name_H-M   'P 1'
#
loop_
_entity.id
_entity.type
_entity.pdbx_description
1 polymer ?
#
loop_
_entity_poly.entity_id
_entity_poly.type
_entity_poly.pdbx_seq_one_letter_code
_entity_poly.pdbx_strand_id
1 'polypeptide(L)'
;MRGATMNTQSPSYSTVPLSSDDLEEVNRFLNAWCEENGVDKTDGRAQEVASALIEWYATSPSYRHKSKLEHAPHLPESDKISALLNQLK
;
A
#
# COMPACT_ATOMS: atom_id res chain seq x y z
N MET A 1 47.67 8.88 9.27
CA MET A 1 46.65 7.81 9.37
C MET A 1 45.32 8.41 8.93
N ARG A 2 44.67 7.83 7.91
CA ARG A 2 43.44 8.33 7.27
C ARG A 2 42.22 8.02 8.16
N GLY A 3 41.43 9.03 8.52
CA GLY A 3 40.10 8.84 9.12
C GLY A 3 39.05 8.67 8.03
N ALA A 4 38.30 7.58 8.07
CA ALA A 4 37.27 7.25 7.09
C ALA A 4 36.04 8.15 7.26
N THR A 5 35.62 8.80 6.18
CA THR A 5 34.32 9.48 6.09
C THR A 5 33.24 8.41 5.93
N MET A 6 32.39 8.24 6.95
CA MET A 6 31.14 7.49 6.84
C MET A 6 30.19 8.27 5.93
N ASN A 7 30.15 7.90 4.66
CA ASN A 7 29.17 8.39 3.70
C ASN A 7 27.86 7.64 3.95
N THR A 8 27.03 8.15 4.88
CA THR A 8 25.64 7.69 5.03
C THR A 8 24.86 8.20 3.84
N GLN A 9 24.95 7.49 2.72
CA GLN A 9 24.07 7.70 1.59
C GLN A 9 22.69 7.20 2.00
N SER A 10 21.86 8.10 2.51
CA SER A 10 20.42 7.88 2.58
C SER A 10 19.98 7.46 1.18
N PRO A 11 19.31 6.30 1.01
CA PRO A 11 18.75 5.97 -0.28
C PRO A 11 17.81 7.11 -0.66
N SER A 12 18.09 7.78 -1.77
CA SER A 12 17.20 8.77 -2.33
C SER A 12 16.01 8.01 -2.93
N TYR A 13 15.07 7.58 -2.08
CA TYR A 13 13.79 7.09 -2.54
C TYR A 13 13.12 8.28 -3.23
N SER A 14 12.85 8.17 -4.53
CA SER A 14 11.99 9.14 -5.21
C SER A 14 10.58 8.98 -4.65
N THR A 15 10.29 9.69 -3.57
CA THR A 15 8.96 9.78 -2.96
C THR A 15 8.04 10.44 -3.98
N VAL A 16 7.18 9.65 -4.61
CA VAL A 16 6.14 10.20 -5.48
C VAL A 16 5.07 10.83 -4.58
N PRO A 17 4.73 12.11 -4.78
CA PRO A 17 3.72 12.77 -3.97
C PRO A 17 2.39 11.99 -4.03
N LEU A 18 1.73 11.85 -2.89
CA LEU A 18 0.45 11.16 -2.77
C LEU A 18 -0.67 12.06 -3.29
N SER A 19 -1.58 11.48 -4.07
CA SER A 19 -2.82 12.14 -4.49
C SER A 19 -3.86 12.10 -3.36
N SER A 20 -4.93 12.91 -3.49
CA SER A 20 -6.03 12.90 -2.51
C SER A 20 -6.64 11.50 -2.35
N ASP A 21 -6.81 10.78 -3.45
CA ASP A 21 -7.31 9.41 -3.48
C ASP A 21 -6.40 8.44 -2.70
N ASP A 22 -5.08 8.55 -2.88
CA ASP A 22 -4.13 7.72 -2.13
C ASP A 22 -4.22 8.00 -0.62
N LEU A 23 -4.45 9.26 -0.22
CA LEU A 23 -4.61 9.65 1.19
C LEU A 23 -5.93 9.16 1.78
N GLU A 24 -7.01 9.13 1.00
CA GLU A 24 -8.29 8.56 1.42
C GLU A 24 -8.18 7.05 1.68
N GLU A 25 -7.48 6.33 0.81
CA GLU A 25 -7.20 4.90 1.00
C GLU A 25 -6.36 4.66 2.26
N VAL A 26 -5.26 5.40 2.43
CA VAL A 26 -4.44 5.33 3.66
C VAL A 26 -5.30 5.59 4.90
N ASN A 27 -6.20 6.58 4.87
CA ASN A 27 -7.10 6.86 5.98
C ASN A 27 -8.12 5.73 6.22
N ARG A 28 -8.62 5.05 5.19
CA ARG A 28 -9.50 3.87 5.35
C ARG A 28 -8.78 2.72 6.04
N PHE A 29 -7.56 2.40 5.61
CA PHE A 29 -6.74 1.38 6.26
C PHE A 29 -6.43 1.73 7.71
N LEU A 30 -6.08 2.99 7.98
CA LEU A 30 -5.81 3.45 9.33
C LEU A 30 -7.05 3.36 10.24
N ASN A 31 -8.24 3.73 9.74
CA ASN A 31 -9.49 3.56 10.49
C ASN A 31 -9.71 2.09 10.87
N ALA A 32 -9.65 1.19 9.89
CA ALA A 32 -9.88 -0.23 10.13
C ALA A 32 -8.86 -0.82 11.12
N TRP A 33 -7.59 -0.43 11.01
CA TRP A 33 -6.56 -0.84 11.95
C TRP A 33 -6.82 -0.31 13.37
N CYS A 34 -7.20 0.97 13.50
CA CYS A 34 -7.56 1.57 14.78
C CYS A 34 -8.76 0.86 15.44
N GLU A 35 -9.81 0.57 14.67
CA GLU A 35 -11.00 -0.15 15.14
C GLU A 35 -10.65 -1.58 15.60
N GLU A 36 -9.83 -2.30 14.82
CA GLU A 36 -9.39 -3.66 15.15
C GLU A 36 -8.51 -3.71 16.40
N ASN A 37 -7.66 -2.71 16.59
CA ASN A 37 -6.71 -2.66 17.71
C ASN A 37 -7.25 -1.90 18.93
N GLY A 38 -8.46 -1.35 18.87
CA GLY A 38 -9.05 -0.53 19.92
C GLY A 38 -8.23 0.72 20.24
N VAL A 39 -7.60 1.30 19.21
CA VAL A 39 -6.66 2.43 19.32
C VAL A 39 -7.33 3.69 18.77
N ASP A 40 -7.22 4.80 19.50
CA ASP A 40 -7.69 6.10 18.99
C ASP A 40 -6.70 6.67 17.96
N LYS A 41 -7.19 7.45 16.99
CA LYS A 41 -6.34 8.06 15.97
C LYS A 41 -5.29 9.03 16.51
N THR A 42 -5.49 9.56 17.71
CA THR A 42 -4.54 10.44 18.40
C THR A 42 -3.47 9.69 19.18
N ASP A 43 -3.57 8.36 19.27
CA ASP A 43 -2.57 7.51 19.91
C ASP A 43 -1.27 7.52 19.09
N GLY A 44 -0.13 7.53 19.78
CA GLY A 44 1.19 7.49 19.13
C GLY A 44 1.35 6.27 18.22
N ARG A 45 0.73 5.14 18.56
CA ARG A 45 0.75 3.93 17.72
C ARG A 45 0.03 4.14 16.40
N ALA A 46 -1.12 4.84 16.41
CA ALA A 46 -1.82 5.19 15.18
C ALA A 46 -0.99 6.14 14.32
N GLN A 47 -0.26 7.08 14.94
CA GLN A 47 0.66 7.97 14.23
C GLN A 47 1.82 7.22 13.56
N GLU A 48 2.42 6.24 14.25
CA GLU A 48 3.49 5.41 13.68
C GLU A 48 2.98 4.58 12.50
N VAL A 49 1.82 3.94 12.65
CA VAL A 49 1.19 3.17 11.58
C VAL A 49 0.82 4.07 10.39
N ALA A 50 0.27 5.25 10.65
CA ALA A 50 -0.03 6.23 9.60
C ALA A 50 1.23 6.63 8.82
N SER A 51 2.34 6.89 9.52
CA SER A 51 3.61 7.27 8.90
C SER A 51 4.17 6.15 8.04
N ALA A 52 4.13 4.91 8.53
CA ALA A 52 4.56 3.73 7.78
C ALA A 52 3.68 3.47 6.54
N LEU A 53 2.36 3.64 6.65
CA LEU A 53 1.44 3.50 5.53
C LEU A 53 1.69 4.56 4.45
N ILE A 54 1.93 5.82 4.85
CA ILE A 54 2.24 6.92 3.93
C ILE A 54 3.55 6.64 3.19
N GLU A 55 4.60 6.22 3.90
CA GLU A 55 5.90 5.89 3.30
C GLU A 55 5.78 4.72 2.32
N TRP A 56 5.06 3.67 2.71
CA TRP A 56 4.83 2.51 1.87
C TRP A 56 4.06 2.86 0.58
N TYR A 57 2.98 3.65 0.69
CA TYR A 57 2.24 4.13 -0.49
C TYR A 57 3.11 4.99 -1.40
N ALA A 58 3.92 5.88 -0.82
CA ALA A 58 4.76 6.79 -1.59
C ALA A 58 5.89 6.07 -2.35
N THR A 59 6.38 4.97 -1.80
CA THR A 59 7.45 4.13 -2.39
C THR A 59 6.93 2.98 -3.26
N SER A 60 5.61 2.70 -3.23
CA SER A 60 4.97 1.61 -4.00
C SER A 60 4.01 2.12 -5.10
N PRO A 61 4.50 2.77 -6.18
CA PRO A 61 3.67 3.32 -7.24
C PRO A 61 2.93 2.25 -8.08
N SER A 62 3.40 1.01 -8.08
CA SER A 62 2.74 -0.12 -8.75
C SER A 62 1.46 -0.55 -8.04
N TYR A 63 1.41 -0.46 -6.71
CA TYR A 63 0.21 -0.74 -5.93
C TYR A 63 -0.88 0.30 -6.25
N ARG A 64 -0.52 1.59 -6.24
CA ARG A 64 -1.42 2.69 -6.60
C ARG A 64 -2.02 2.55 -8.00
N HIS A 65 -1.22 2.15 -8.99
CA HIS A 65 -1.72 1.89 -10.34
C HIS A 65 -2.66 0.68 -10.43
N LYS A 66 -2.43 -0.36 -9.62
CA LYS A 66 -3.26 -1.56 -9.62
C LYS A 66 -4.59 -1.35 -8.90
N SER A 67 -4.60 -0.60 -7.80
CA SER A 67 -5.82 -0.25 -7.07
C SER A 67 -6.75 0.67 -7.89
N LYS A 68 -6.17 1.49 -8.77
CA LYS A 68 -6.89 2.37 -9.72
C LYS A 68 -7.35 1.70 -11.01
N LEU A 69 -7.19 0.38 -11.16
CA LEU A 69 -7.80 -0.36 -12.27
C LEU A 69 -9.32 -0.45 -12.02
N GLU A 70 -10.02 0.67 -12.24
CA GLU A 70 -11.49 0.72 -12.33
C GLU A 70 -12.05 -0.18 -13.44
N HIS A 71 -11.16 -0.68 -14.31
CA HIS A 71 -11.43 -1.79 -15.20
C HIS A 71 -10.48 -2.92 -14.83
N ALA A 72 -11.03 -3.96 -14.19
CA ALA A 72 -10.37 -5.26 -14.20
C ALA A 72 -9.96 -5.53 -15.66
N PRO A 73 -8.70 -5.87 -15.94
CA PRO A 73 -8.34 -6.27 -17.29
C PRO A 73 -9.32 -7.36 -17.71
N HIS A 74 -9.91 -7.22 -18.90
CA HIS A 74 -10.78 -8.24 -19.48
C HIS A 74 -9.92 -9.51 -19.67
N LEU A 75 -9.82 -10.30 -18.61
CA LEU A 75 -9.13 -11.56 -18.60
C LEU A 75 -9.96 -12.47 -19.51
N PRO A 76 -9.35 -13.09 -20.53
CA PRO A 76 -10.07 -14.08 -21.32
C PRO A 76 -10.61 -15.14 -20.36
N GLU A 77 -11.88 -15.50 -20.53
CA GLU A 77 -12.51 -16.54 -19.73
C GLU A 77 -11.66 -17.81 -19.82
N SER A 78 -11.17 -18.29 -18.69
CA SER A 78 -10.31 -19.47 -18.68
C SER A 78 -11.19 -20.71 -18.77
N ASP A 79 -11.10 -21.45 -19.88
CA ASP A 79 -11.80 -22.72 -20.09
C ASP A 79 -11.62 -23.70 -18.90
N LYS A 80 -10.44 -23.64 -18.27
CA LYS A 80 -10.10 -24.47 -17.11
C LYS A 80 -10.91 -24.09 -15.86
N ILE A 81 -11.15 -22.80 -15.62
CA ILE A 81 -11.96 -22.33 -14.49
C ILE A 81 -13.43 -22.69 -14.73
N SER A 82 -13.93 -22.48 -15.94
CA SER A 82 -15.31 -22.84 -16.32
C SER A 82 -15.57 -24.35 -16.18
N ALA A 83 -14.62 -25.19 -16.58
CA ALA A 83 -14.72 -26.65 -16.41
C ALA A 83 -14.73 -27.10 -14.94
N LEU A 84 -13.99 -26.41 -14.06
CA LEU A 84 -13.98 -26.72 -12.63
C LEU A 84 -15.28 -26.28 -11.94
N LEU A 85 -15.81 -25.11 -12.29
CA LEU A 85 -17.08 -24.63 -11.73
C LEU A 85 -18.26 -25.54 -12.11
N ASN A 86 -18.24 -26.13 -13.30
CA ASN A 86 -19.29 -27.03 -13.76
C ASN A 86 -19.28 -28.40 -13.05
N GLN A 87 -18.16 -28.78 -12.43
CA GLN A 87 -18.03 -30.02 -11.64
C GLN A 87 -18.54 -29.88 -10.20
N LEU A 88 -18.78 -28.64 -9.74
CA LEU A 88 -19.27 -28.34 -8.39
C LEU A 88 -20.80 -28.19 -8.33
N LYS A 89 -21.50 -28.42 -9.45
CA LYS A 89 -22.97 -28.37 -9.56
C LYS A 89 -23.61 -29.72 -9.33
#